data_AF-A0A971IVK8-F1
#
_entry.id   AF-A0A971IVK8-F1
#
_cell.length_a   1.000
_cell.length_b   1.000
_cell.length_c   1.000
_cell.angle_alpha   90.00
_cell.angle_beta   90.00
_cell.angle_gamma   90.00
#
_symmetry.space_group_name_H-M   'P 1'
#
loop_
_entity.id
_entity.type
_entity.pdbx_description
1 polymer ?
#
loop_
_entity_poly.entity_id
_entity_poly.type
_entity_poly.pdbx_seq_one_letter_code
_entity_poly.pdbx_strand_id
1 'polypeptide(L)'
;MAQSSLTHPYEGATHTYVVNGLTPGTEYMFYVSSNEDGSAVLDDGSAFEFDFLSTSQGIVPADQNTVSLPIIWNNGASQHVYYLWISLSNPGGCSVKRGLKIVPQPNMFDLLSENIPFDKTESCPAISDADGFVAMSDHYNAGTTTLQFKVRREGGNRGWSFEPFVTINPEWNLDVAIVSVTAANAGVLTANASNTFTVPATENEVIVSVAVRNYEGTEQIVTLEVRNQREEQTSLGDVNRENDKVTHRITVMPIISDLEEL
;
A
#
# COMPACT_ATOMS: atom_id res chain seq x y z
N MET A 1 -5.93 -6.92 -12.38
CA MET A 1 -4.57 -7.46 -12.46
C MET A 1 -3.68 -6.32 -12.90
N ALA A 2 -2.72 -5.93 -12.08
CA ALA A 2 -1.75 -4.90 -12.44
C ALA A 2 -1.07 -5.33 -13.72
N GLN A 3 -1.16 -4.53 -14.77
CA GLN A 3 -0.38 -4.82 -15.95
C GLN A 3 1.04 -4.32 -15.69
N SER A 4 1.78 -5.21 -15.04
CA SER A 4 3.22 -5.12 -14.93
C SER A 4 3.80 -4.77 -16.31
N SER A 5 4.61 -3.71 -16.39
CA SER A 5 5.11 -3.20 -17.66
C SER A 5 6.47 -3.82 -17.97
N LEU A 6 6.84 -3.89 -19.25
CA LEU A 6 8.15 -4.43 -19.65
C LEU A 6 9.32 -3.70 -18.99
N THR A 7 9.21 -2.41 -18.66
CA THR A 7 10.29 -1.64 -18.02
C THR A 7 10.13 -1.48 -16.52
N HIS A 8 8.97 -1.84 -15.96
CA HIS A 8 8.69 -1.82 -14.53
C HIS A 8 7.98 -3.13 -14.13
N PRO A 9 8.71 -4.25 -14.14
CA PRO A 9 8.16 -5.54 -13.77
C PRO A 9 7.97 -5.64 -12.26
N TYR A 10 6.91 -6.29 -11.80
CA TYR A 10 6.77 -6.63 -10.39
C TYR A 10 7.67 -7.79 -9.98
N GLU A 11 8.19 -7.71 -8.76
CA GLU A 11 8.84 -8.84 -8.11
C GLU A 11 7.89 -10.05 -8.00
N GLY A 12 8.44 -11.26 -8.14
CA GLY A 12 7.72 -12.52 -8.23
C GLY A 12 6.95 -12.73 -9.54
N ALA A 13 6.86 -11.74 -10.44
CA ALA A 13 6.17 -11.87 -11.72
C ALA A 13 7.13 -12.29 -12.84
N THR A 14 6.68 -13.21 -13.69
CA THR A 14 7.38 -13.58 -14.92
C THR A 14 7.04 -12.61 -16.05
N HIS A 15 8.07 -12.11 -16.72
CA HIS A 15 7.99 -11.21 -17.87
C HIS A 15 8.67 -11.78 -19.10
N THR A 16 7.95 -11.89 -20.21
CA THR A 16 8.52 -12.32 -21.48
C THR A 16 8.94 -11.12 -22.32
N TYR A 17 10.25 -10.98 -22.51
CA TYR A 17 10.84 -9.95 -23.37
C TYR A 17 10.97 -10.48 -24.78
N VAL A 18 10.33 -9.81 -25.75
CA VAL A 18 10.33 -10.23 -27.15
C VAL A 18 11.08 -9.21 -27.99
N VAL A 19 12.04 -9.69 -28.79
CA VAL A 19 12.75 -8.88 -29.78
C VAL A 19 12.32 -9.34 -31.17
N ASN A 20 11.82 -8.40 -31.97
CA ASN A 20 11.30 -8.64 -33.31
C ASN A 20 12.22 -8.06 -34.39
N GLY A 21 12.01 -8.48 -35.65
CA GLY A 21 12.71 -7.94 -36.81
C GLY A 21 14.14 -8.45 -36.95
N LEU A 22 14.42 -9.65 -36.40
CA LEU A 22 15.71 -10.29 -36.47
C LEU A 22 15.89 -11.07 -37.78
N THR A 23 17.11 -11.12 -38.28
CA THR A 23 17.45 -11.92 -39.46
C THR A 23 17.63 -13.38 -39.06
N PRO A 24 16.93 -14.33 -39.70
CA PRO A 24 17.14 -15.76 -39.48
C PRO A 24 18.62 -16.18 -39.62
N GLY A 25 19.08 -17.09 -38.77
CA GLY A 25 20.47 -17.56 -38.77
C GLY A 25 21.47 -16.63 -38.06
N THR A 26 21.03 -15.52 -37.48
CA THR A 26 21.88 -14.65 -36.64
C THR A 26 22.03 -15.26 -35.26
N GLU A 27 23.24 -15.23 -34.69
CA GLU A 27 23.48 -15.60 -33.31
C GLU A 27 23.00 -14.50 -32.37
N TYR A 28 22.39 -14.87 -31.25
CA TYR A 28 21.94 -13.93 -30.24
C TYR A 28 22.37 -14.36 -28.83
N MET A 29 22.56 -13.38 -27.96
CA MET A 29 22.78 -13.57 -26.54
C MET A 29 22.09 -12.44 -25.76
N PHE A 30 21.25 -12.83 -24.82
CA PHE A 30 20.68 -11.98 -23.80
C PHE A 30 21.58 -11.99 -22.55
N TYR A 31 21.69 -10.82 -21.93
CA TYR A 31 22.36 -10.68 -20.64
C TYR A 31 21.83 -9.46 -19.90
N VAL A 32 21.98 -9.44 -18.59
CA VAL A 32 21.59 -8.32 -17.74
C VAL A 32 22.84 -7.64 -17.19
N SER A 33 22.81 -6.32 -17.05
CA SER A 33 23.90 -5.56 -16.44
C SER A 33 23.38 -4.54 -15.42
N SER A 34 24.24 -4.14 -14.48
CA SER A 34 23.93 -3.04 -13.55
C SER A 34 24.23 -1.65 -14.14
N ASN A 35 25.12 -1.57 -15.13
CA ASN A 35 25.49 -0.31 -15.78
C ASN A 35 24.77 -0.10 -17.13
N GLU A 36 24.48 1.16 -17.45
CA GLU A 36 23.77 1.59 -18.68
C GLU A 36 24.59 1.38 -19.96
N ASP A 37 25.90 1.18 -19.88
CA ASP A 37 26.77 0.90 -21.03
C ASP A 37 26.85 -0.61 -21.38
N GLY A 38 26.23 -1.46 -20.57
CA GLY A 38 26.27 -2.92 -20.68
C GLY A 38 27.48 -3.57 -20.02
N SER A 39 28.27 -2.82 -19.25
CA SER A 39 29.33 -3.36 -18.38
C SER A 39 28.77 -3.84 -17.04
N ALA A 40 29.56 -4.55 -16.24
CA ALA A 40 29.10 -5.20 -14.99
C ALA A 40 27.92 -6.15 -15.25
N VAL A 41 28.17 -7.15 -16.10
CA VAL A 41 27.21 -8.21 -16.42
C VAL A 41 26.90 -8.98 -15.15
N LEU A 42 25.61 -9.16 -14.89
CA LEU A 42 25.10 -9.92 -13.77
C LEU A 42 24.78 -11.33 -14.25
N ASP A 43 25.18 -12.31 -13.44
CA ASP A 43 24.85 -13.71 -13.67
C ASP A 43 23.57 -14.06 -12.89
N ASP A 44 22.69 -14.79 -13.56
CA ASP A 44 21.39 -15.31 -13.08
C ASP A 44 21.54 -16.04 -11.73
N GLY A 45 22.63 -16.80 -11.55
CA GLY A 45 22.89 -17.48 -10.26
C GLY A 45 23.56 -16.63 -9.17
N SER A 46 24.08 -15.44 -9.49
CA SER A 46 24.90 -14.63 -8.59
C SER A 46 24.11 -13.49 -7.93
N ALA A 47 23.14 -12.94 -8.66
CA ALA A 47 22.18 -11.99 -8.16
C ALA A 47 20.87 -12.77 -8.02
N PHE A 48 20.51 -13.21 -6.82
CA PHE A 48 19.24 -13.88 -6.49
C PHE A 48 17.98 -13.03 -6.80
N GLU A 49 18.13 -11.97 -7.59
CA GLU A 49 17.20 -10.89 -7.89
C GLU A 49 16.54 -11.08 -9.26
N PHE A 50 17.04 -11.95 -10.14
CA PHE A 50 16.33 -12.34 -11.36
C PHE A 50 16.75 -13.73 -11.86
N ASP A 51 15.85 -14.44 -12.54
CA ASP A 51 16.19 -15.69 -13.21
C ASP A 51 15.72 -15.72 -14.68
N PHE A 52 16.57 -16.23 -15.57
CA PHE A 52 16.19 -16.56 -16.94
C PHE A 52 15.48 -17.91 -16.96
N LEU A 53 14.21 -17.92 -17.37
CA LEU A 53 13.40 -19.14 -17.39
C LEU A 53 13.55 -19.96 -18.68
N SER A 54 14.41 -19.51 -19.59
CA SER A 54 14.80 -20.23 -20.79
C SER A 54 16.25 -19.92 -21.18
N THR A 55 16.75 -20.62 -22.20
CA THR A 55 18.08 -20.36 -22.74
C THR A 55 18.20 -18.91 -23.20
N SER A 56 19.22 -18.20 -22.69
CA SER A 56 19.49 -16.79 -22.99
C SER A 56 20.29 -16.57 -24.28
N GLN A 57 20.76 -17.64 -24.94
CA GLN A 57 21.56 -17.55 -26.16
C GLN A 57 21.15 -18.61 -27.19
N GLY A 58 21.43 -18.34 -28.47
CA GLY A 58 21.12 -19.28 -29.54
C GLY A 58 21.25 -18.67 -30.92
N ILE A 59 20.59 -19.29 -31.90
CA ILE A 59 20.51 -18.83 -33.28
C ILE A 59 19.04 -18.55 -33.60
N VAL A 60 18.76 -17.42 -34.24
CA VAL A 60 17.40 -17.08 -34.70
C VAL A 60 16.92 -18.16 -35.69
N PRO A 61 15.79 -18.85 -35.43
CA PRO A 61 15.31 -19.94 -36.29
C PRO A 61 15.07 -19.52 -37.74
N ALA A 62 15.24 -20.45 -38.68
CA ALA A 62 15.15 -20.18 -40.13
C ALA A 62 13.78 -19.65 -40.59
N ASP A 63 12.72 -19.97 -39.85
CA ASP A 63 11.32 -19.64 -40.11
C ASP A 63 10.78 -18.53 -39.21
N GLN A 64 11.64 -17.87 -38.41
CA GLN A 64 11.24 -16.85 -37.44
C GLN A 64 12.10 -15.59 -37.58
N ASN A 65 11.52 -14.46 -37.19
CA ASN A 65 12.22 -13.18 -37.08
C ASN A 65 12.13 -12.59 -35.66
N THR A 66 11.86 -13.46 -34.68
CA THR A 66 11.62 -13.09 -33.29
C THR A 66 12.35 -14.03 -32.35
N VAL A 67 12.79 -13.51 -31.22
CA VAL A 67 13.25 -14.33 -30.07
C VAL A 67 12.62 -13.79 -28.81
N SER A 68 12.37 -14.66 -27.84
CA SER A 68 11.75 -14.31 -26.57
C SER A 68 12.55 -14.84 -25.40
N LEU A 69 12.66 -14.06 -24.33
CA LEU A 69 13.26 -14.45 -23.07
C LEU A 69 12.28 -14.19 -21.92
N PRO A 70 11.68 -15.22 -21.31
CA PRO A 70 11.01 -15.11 -20.02
C PRO A 70 12.03 -14.90 -18.89
N ILE A 71 11.81 -13.87 -18.09
CA ILE A 71 12.61 -13.52 -16.90
C ILE A 71 11.65 -13.37 -15.72
N ILE A 72 11.95 -13.98 -14.58
CA ILE A 72 11.31 -13.65 -13.31
C ILE A 72 12.21 -12.66 -12.54
N TRP A 73 11.61 -11.63 -11.96
CA TRP A 73 12.32 -10.69 -11.08
C TRP A 73 12.03 -11.10 -9.64
N ASN A 74 13.03 -11.49 -8.89
CA ASN A 74 12.87 -12.04 -7.55
C ASN A 74 12.75 -10.94 -6.49
N ASN A 75 12.36 -11.32 -5.27
CA ASN A 75 12.26 -10.38 -4.15
C ASN A 75 13.61 -9.70 -3.89
N GLY A 76 13.62 -8.37 -3.77
CA GLY A 76 14.82 -7.56 -3.63
C GLY A 76 15.28 -6.89 -4.93
N ALA A 77 14.81 -7.34 -6.10
CA ALA A 77 15.16 -6.73 -7.39
C ALA A 77 14.77 -5.24 -7.46
N SER A 78 13.70 -4.84 -6.79
CA SER A 78 13.25 -3.45 -6.73
C SER A 78 14.22 -2.49 -6.05
N GLN A 79 15.25 -3.00 -5.37
CA GLN A 79 16.31 -2.19 -4.76
C GLN A 79 17.34 -1.70 -5.79
N HIS A 80 17.30 -2.22 -7.02
CA HIS A 80 18.28 -1.96 -8.06
C HIS A 80 17.63 -1.55 -9.39
N VAL A 81 18.49 -1.04 -10.28
CA VAL A 81 18.15 -0.76 -11.67
C VAL A 81 18.97 -1.70 -12.53
N TYR A 82 18.31 -2.33 -13.51
CA TYR A 82 18.93 -3.27 -14.43
C TYR A 82 18.85 -2.77 -15.86
N TYR A 83 19.75 -3.28 -16.69
CA TYR A 83 19.72 -3.08 -18.13
C TYR A 83 19.73 -4.45 -18.80
N LEU A 84 18.62 -4.81 -19.43
CA LEU A 84 18.50 -6.03 -20.23
C LEU A 84 19.05 -5.76 -21.62
N TRP A 85 20.01 -6.56 -22.05
CA TRP A 85 20.66 -6.44 -23.35
C TRP A 85 20.34 -7.64 -24.23
N ILE A 86 20.27 -7.37 -25.53
CA ILE A 86 20.46 -8.38 -26.57
C ILE A 86 21.67 -7.99 -27.41
N SER A 87 22.61 -8.92 -27.57
CA SER A 87 23.71 -8.84 -28.52
C SER A 87 23.41 -9.78 -29.68
N LEU A 88 23.63 -9.31 -30.90
CA LEU A 88 23.49 -10.07 -32.13
C LEU A 88 24.83 -10.13 -32.85
N SER A 89 25.24 -11.30 -33.32
CA SER A 89 26.44 -11.49 -34.13
C SER A 89 26.10 -12.24 -35.41
N ASN A 90 26.72 -11.81 -36.52
CA ASN A 90 26.68 -12.55 -37.77
C ASN A 90 27.98 -13.35 -37.99
N PRO A 91 27.96 -14.38 -38.86
CA PRO A 91 29.17 -15.13 -39.20
C PRO A 91 30.30 -14.29 -39.81
N GLY A 92 30.00 -13.07 -40.28
CA GLY A 92 30.97 -12.11 -40.81
C GLY A 92 31.70 -11.27 -39.73
N GLY A 93 31.42 -11.51 -38.45
CA GLY A 93 32.09 -10.84 -37.32
C GLY A 93 31.52 -9.47 -36.94
N CYS A 94 30.44 -9.01 -37.57
CA CYS A 94 29.75 -7.80 -37.15
C CYS A 94 28.83 -8.11 -35.96
N SER A 95 28.86 -7.25 -34.95
CA SER A 95 27.94 -7.34 -33.81
C SER A 95 27.22 -6.01 -33.53
N VAL A 96 26.00 -6.12 -33.01
CA VAL A 96 25.21 -4.99 -32.52
C VAL A 96 24.59 -5.36 -31.18
N LYS A 97 24.50 -4.38 -30.27
CA LYS A 97 23.78 -4.53 -29.01
C LYS A 97 22.65 -3.51 -28.88
N ARG A 98 21.60 -3.89 -28.16
CA ARG A 98 20.49 -3.03 -27.74
C ARG A 98 20.19 -3.31 -26.29
N GLY A 99 20.04 -2.24 -25.51
CA GLY A 99 19.73 -2.29 -24.09
C GLY A 99 18.35 -1.71 -23.80
N LEU A 100 17.68 -2.26 -22.80
CA LEU A 100 16.43 -1.78 -22.24
C LEU A 100 16.61 -1.58 -20.73
N LYS A 101 16.35 -0.37 -20.23
CA LYS A 101 16.36 -0.09 -18.79
C LYS A 101 15.14 -0.72 -18.12
N ILE A 102 15.38 -1.48 -17.07
CA ILE A 102 14.39 -2.16 -16.25
C ILE A 102 14.50 -1.65 -14.82
N VAL A 103 13.37 -1.27 -14.23
CA VAL A 103 13.27 -0.82 -12.85
C VAL A 103 12.20 -1.67 -12.16
N PRO A 104 12.55 -2.85 -11.63
CA PRO A 104 11.60 -3.71 -10.95
C PRO A 104 10.90 -2.97 -9.81
N GLN A 105 9.67 -3.36 -9.52
CA GLN A 105 8.84 -2.72 -8.49
C GLN A 105 8.51 -3.74 -7.41
N PRO A 106 8.50 -3.34 -6.13
CA PRO A 106 8.02 -4.21 -5.08
C PRO A 106 6.60 -4.64 -5.43
N ASN A 107 6.32 -5.93 -5.32
CA ASN A 107 4.98 -6.48 -5.54
C ASN A 107 4.19 -6.50 -4.22
N MET A 108 4.26 -5.40 -3.48
CA MET A 108 3.69 -5.26 -2.15
C MET A 108 2.98 -3.91 -2.06
N PHE A 109 1.70 -3.97 -1.70
CA PHE A 109 0.88 -2.84 -1.32
C PHE A 109 0.19 -3.24 -0.03
N ASP A 110 0.29 -2.39 0.99
CA ASP A 110 -0.23 -2.62 2.34
C ASP A 110 -0.70 -1.27 2.92
N LEU A 111 -1.83 -1.25 3.65
CA LEU A 111 -2.28 -0.09 4.39
C LEU A 111 -2.33 -0.37 5.89
N LEU A 112 -1.33 0.13 6.59
CA LEU A 112 -1.29 0.10 8.04
C LEU A 112 -2.23 1.16 8.64
N SER A 113 -3.02 0.76 9.64
CA SER A 113 -3.85 1.66 10.46
C SER A 113 -3.29 1.83 11.88
N GLU A 114 -3.21 3.06 12.37
CA GLU A 114 -2.57 3.41 13.66
C GLU A 114 -3.36 4.49 14.42
N ASN A 115 -3.26 4.52 15.76
CA ASN A 115 -3.83 5.60 16.57
C ASN A 115 -2.99 6.89 16.44
N ILE A 116 -3.61 8.05 16.67
CA ILE A 116 -2.90 9.32 16.83
C ILE A 116 -3.22 9.93 18.21
N PRO A 117 -2.21 10.07 19.09
CA PRO A 117 -0.85 9.54 18.98
C PRO A 117 -0.80 8.00 19.11
N PHE A 118 0.21 7.36 18.51
CA PHE A 118 0.31 5.90 18.35
C PHE A 118 0.26 5.13 19.67
N ASP A 119 0.90 5.67 20.71
CA ASP A 119 0.97 5.10 22.05
C ASP A 119 -0.32 5.26 22.86
N LYS A 120 -1.23 6.14 22.42
CA LYS A 120 -2.48 6.41 23.10
C LYS A 120 -3.59 5.55 22.51
N THR A 121 -3.84 4.43 23.19
CA THR A 121 -4.93 3.49 22.86
C THR A 121 -6.17 3.70 23.74
N GLU A 122 -6.13 4.67 24.67
CA GLU A 122 -7.23 4.97 25.59
C GLU A 122 -7.47 6.48 25.75
N SER A 123 -8.75 6.85 25.86
CA SER A 123 -9.21 8.20 26.19
C SER A 123 -10.20 8.17 27.34
N CYS A 124 -10.00 9.06 28.32
CA CYS A 124 -10.92 9.30 29.43
C CYS A 124 -11.43 10.76 29.34
N PRO A 125 -12.51 11.04 28.60
CA PRO A 125 -13.06 12.40 28.53
C PRO A 125 -13.51 12.83 29.93
N ALA A 126 -13.01 13.99 30.39
CA ALA A 126 -13.43 14.57 31.65
C ALA A 126 -14.85 15.15 31.55
N ILE A 127 -15.58 15.14 32.67
CA ILE A 127 -16.70 16.07 32.86
C ILE A 127 -16.14 17.49 32.84
N SER A 128 -16.85 18.45 32.23
CA SER A 128 -16.34 19.82 32.11
C SER A 128 -15.87 20.39 33.46
N ASP A 129 -14.72 21.08 33.47
CA ASP A 129 -14.03 21.63 34.65
C ASP A 129 -14.85 22.66 35.47
N ALA A 130 -16.13 22.88 35.15
CA ALA A 130 -17.00 23.87 35.80
C ALA A 130 -17.78 23.32 37.01
N ASP A 131 -17.81 22.01 37.23
CA ASP A 131 -18.65 21.41 38.27
C ASP A 131 -17.84 21.16 39.56
N GLY A 132 -17.86 22.18 40.43
CA GLY A 132 -17.88 21.92 41.88
C GLY A 132 -19.15 21.16 42.28
N PHE A 133 -19.45 21.03 43.57
CA PHE A 133 -20.70 20.41 44.06
C PHE A 133 -21.96 21.18 43.60
N VAL A 134 -22.30 21.08 42.31
CA VAL A 134 -23.52 21.59 41.71
C VAL A 134 -24.50 20.43 41.67
N ALA A 135 -25.70 20.66 42.20
CA ALA A 135 -26.79 19.69 42.11
C ALA A 135 -26.94 19.24 40.65
N MET A 136 -27.00 17.93 40.44
CA MET A 136 -27.08 17.37 39.09
C MET A 136 -28.28 17.96 38.36
N SER A 137 -28.03 18.55 37.19
CA SER A 137 -29.10 18.73 36.21
C SER A 137 -29.56 17.35 35.76
N ASP A 138 -30.85 17.16 35.50
CA ASP A 138 -31.45 15.89 35.05
C ASP A 138 -30.87 15.35 33.71
N HIS A 139 -29.87 16.03 33.11
CA HIS A 139 -29.34 15.79 31.78
C HIS A 139 -27.80 15.74 31.81
N TYR A 140 -27.23 14.60 32.25
CA TYR A 140 -25.81 14.31 32.05
C TYR A 140 -25.50 14.16 30.55
N ASN A 141 -24.46 14.83 30.07
CA ASN A 141 -24.01 14.74 28.68
C ASN A 141 -22.48 14.65 28.65
N ALA A 142 -21.94 13.44 28.45
CA ALA A 142 -20.50 13.20 28.32
C ALA A 142 -19.89 13.74 27.01
N GLY A 143 -20.68 14.39 26.16
CA GLY A 143 -20.23 15.04 24.93
C GLY A 143 -19.79 14.06 23.85
N THR A 144 -18.88 14.52 22.99
CA THR A 144 -18.34 13.77 21.86
C THR A 144 -16.83 13.72 21.95
N THR A 145 -16.27 12.51 21.89
CA THR A 145 -14.83 12.30 21.72
C THR A 145 -14.50 12.29 20.23
N THR A 146 -13.51 13.08 19.82
CA THR A 146 -12.90 12.96 18.47
C THR A 146 -11.66 12.09 18.57
N LEU A 147 -11.66 10.98 17.84
CA LEU A 147 -10.50 10.12 17.65
C LEU A 147 -9.86 10.41 16.30
N GLN A 148 -8.54 10.27 16.23
CA GLN A 148 -7.79 10.39 14.99
C GLN A 148 -6.98 9.12 14.78
N PHE A 149 -7.05 8.60 13.57
CA PHE A 149 -6.31 7.43 13.15
C PHE A 149 -5.46 7.80 11.93
N LYS A 150 -4.27 7.25 11.84
CA LYS A 150 -3.41 7.35 10.66
C LYS A 150 -3.61 6.09 9.82
N VAL A 151 -3.81 6.27 8.51
CA VAL A 151 -3.75 5.19 7.53
C VAL A 151 -2.55 5.46 6.63
N ARG A 152 -1.60 4.52 6.58
CA ARG A 152 -0.29 4.68 5.94
C ARG A 152 -0.05 3.59 4.90
N ARG A 153 0.31 4.01 3.69
CA ARG A 153 0.74 3.12 2.61
C ARG A 153 2.15 2.59 2.88
N GLU A 154 2.29 1.27 2.87
CA GLU A 154 3.57 0.58 2.82
C GLU A 154 3.70 -0.17 1.49
N GLY A 155 4.81 0.05 0.79
CA GLY A 155 4.97 -0.42 -0.59
C GLY A 155 4.11 0.35 -1.60
N GLY A 156 4.27 0.02 -2.89
CA GLY A 156 3.61 0.76 -3.97
C GLY A 156 4.14 2.19 -4.19
N ASN A 157 3.86 2.76 -5.35
CA ASN A 157 4.23 4.14 -5.70
C ASN A 157 3.16 4.87 -6.52
N ARG A 158 1.97 4.29 -6.66
CA ARG A 158 0.86 4.86 -7.43
C ARG A 158 -0.21 5.44 -6.51
N GLY A 159 -1.28 5.98 -7.09
CA GLY A 159 -2.42 6.37 -6.27
C GLY A 159 -2.92 5.15 -5.48
N TRP A 160 -3.70 5.34 -4.44
CA TRP A 160 -4.25 4.23 -3.69
C TRP A 160 -5.63 4.58 -3.18
N SER A 161 -6.43 3.56 -2.89
CA SER A 161 -7.81 3.74 -2.47
C SER A 161 -8.17 2.78 -1.35
N PHE A 162 -9.06 3.22 -0.49
CA PHE A 162 -9.55 2.42 0.62
C PHE A 162 -10.93 2.87 1.09
N GLU A 163 -11.64 1.97 1.76
CA GLU A 163 -12.91 2.25 2.44
C GLU A 163 -12.70 2.15 3.96
N PRO A 164 -12.72 3.27 4.70
CA PRO A 164 -12.70 3.23 6.15
C PRO A 164 -14.05 2.73 6.67
N PHE A 165 -14.00 1.76 7.58
CA PHE A 165 -15.16 1.21 8.25
C PHE A 165 -14.96 1.28 9.76
N VAL A 166 -15.88 1.94 10.45
CA VAL A 166 -15.82 2.08 11.91
C VAL A 166 -16.84 1.15 12.56
N THR A 167 -16.42 0.43 13.58
CA THR A 167 -17.32 -0.33 14.45
C THR A 167 -17.18 0.11 15.89
N ILE A 168 -18.32 0.20 16.57
CA ILE A 168 -18.45 0.28 18.02
C ILE A 168 -19.50 -0.75 18.44
N ASN A 169 -19.57 -1.09 19.73
CA ASN A 169 -20.61 -2.00 20.24
C ASN A 169 -21.99 -1.61 19.65
N PRO A 170 -22.73 -2.56 19.04
CA PRO A 170 -24.02 -2.31 18.37
C PRO A 170 -25.04 -1.52 19.17
N GLU A 171 -25.03 -1.64 20.50
CA GLU A 171 -25.91 -0.89 21.40
C GLU A 171 -25.70 0.64 21.31
N TRP A 172 -24.52 1.08 20.86
CA TRP A 172 -24.07 2.48 20.81
C TRP A 172 -23.72 2.94 19.39
N ASN A 173 -23.94 2.09 18.37
CA ASN A 173 -23.41 2.26 17.02
C ASN A 173 -24.16 3.30 16.14
N LEU A 174 -25.19 3.95 16.67
CA LEU A 174 -25.92 4.99 15.94
C LEU A 174 -25.27 6.37 16.02
N ASP A 175 -24.40 6.60 17.01
CA ASP A 175 -23.78 7.91 17.27
C ASP A 175 -22.25 7.91 17.05
N VAL A 176 -21.78 7.09 16.09
CA VAL A 176 -20.39 7.11 15.58
C VAL A 176 -20.36 7.49 14.10
N ALA A 177 -19.42 8.37 13.73
CA ALA A 177 -19.29 8.81 12.34
C ALA A 177 -17.85 9.14 11.96
N ILE A 178 -17.48 8.82 10.72
CA ILE A 178 -16.26 9.34 10.10
C ILE A 178 -16.54 10.80 9.72
N VAL A 179 -15.77 11.72 10.30
CA VAL A 179 -15.93 13.17 10.12
C VAL A 179 -15.17 13.65 8.90
N SER A 180 -13.93 13.17 8.73
CA SER A 180 -13.07 13.58 7.62
C SER A 180 -11.97 12.57 7.37
N VAL A 181 -11.50 12.56 6.11
CA VAL A 181 -10.24 11.93 5.71
C VAL A 181 -9.37 13.02 5.11
N THR A 182 -8.22 13.29 5.71
CA THR A 182 -7.36 14.42 5.33
C THR A 182 -5.97 13.93 4.95
N ALA A 183 -5.50 14.33 3.77
CA ALA A 183 -4.13 14.15 3.31
C ALA A 183 -3.33 15.45 3.51
N ALA A 184 -2.03 15.33 3.73
CA ALA A 184 -1.19 16.49 4.08
C ALA A 184 -1.12 17.56 2.98
N ASN A 185 -1.02 17.15 1.71
CA ASN A 185 -0.88 18.06 0.57
C ASN A 185 -2.20 18.19 -0.21
N ALA A 186 -2.99 17.11 -0.34
CA ALA A 186 -4.28 17.13 -1.05
C ALA A 186 -5.44 17.68 -0.20
N GLY A 187 -5.26 17.86 1.10
CA GLY A 187 -6.29 18.37 2.01
C GLY A 187 -7.39 17.34 2.26
N VAL A 188 -8.63 17.81 2.45
CA VAL A 188 -9.77 16.94 2.76
C VAL A 188 -10.19 16.16 1.52
N LEU A 189 -10.18 14.83 1.61
CA LEU A 189 -10.60 13.91 0.56
C LEU A 189 -12.11 13.68 0.63
N THR A 190 -12.72 13.44 -0.53
CA THR A 190 -14.16 13.14 -0.65
C THR A 190 -14.35 11.69 -1.05
N ALA A 191 -15.25 11.00 -0.38
CA ALA A 191 -15.62 9.62 -0.72
C ALA A 191 -16.40 9.56 -2.04
N ASN A 192 -16.24 8.47 -2.77
CA ASN A 192 -17.10 8.15 -3.91
C ASN A 192 -18.44 7.54 -3.46
N ALA A 193 -19.29 7.15 -4.41
CA ALA A 193 -20.61 6.55 -4.13
C ALA A 193 -20.55 5.19 -3.39
N SER A 194 -19.37 4.58 -3.29
CA SER A 194 -19.12 3.31 -2.58
C SER A 194 -18.36 3.54 -1.27
N ASN A 195 -18.34 4.78 -0.74
CA ASN A 195 -17.61 5.17 0.47
C ASN A 195 -16.08 4.96 0.39
N THR A 196 -15.53 4.80 -0.81
CA THR A 196 -14.09 4.66 -1.02
C THR A 196 -13.46 6.04 -1.21
N PHE A 197 -12.31 6.26 -0.58
CA PHE A 197 -11.48 7.45 -0.74
C PHE A 197 -10.30 7.12 -1.67
N THR A 198 -10.06 7.98 -2.65
CA THR A 198 -8.88 7.88 -3.53
C THR A 198 -7.82 8.88 -3.08
N VAL A 199 -6.61 8.37 -2.88
CA VAL A 199 -5.45 9.10 -2.38
C VAL A 199 -4.41 9.23 -3.51
N PRO A 200 -3.92 10.45 -3.80
CA PRO A 200 -2.89 10.65 -4.82
C PRO A 200 -1.57 9.94 -4.50
N ALA A 201 -0.82 9.58 -5.53
CA ALA A 201 0.48 8.90 -5.40
C ALA A 201 1.54 9.66 -4.57
N THR A 202 1.37 10.99 -4.48
CA THR A 202 2.24 11.90 -3.72
C THR A 202 2.05 11.81 -2.21
N GLU A 203 1.00 11.13 -1.75
CA GLU A 203 0.67 10.97 -0.33
C GLU A 203 0.94 9.54 0.10
N ASN A 204 1.70 9.38 1.19
CA ASN A 204 1.94 8.08 1.82
C ASN A 204 1.02 7.84 3.01
N GLU A 205 0.34 8.87 3.51
CA GLU A 205 -0.51 8.76 4.69
C GLU A 205 -1.69 9.72 4.64
N VAL A 206 -2.77 9.34 5.32
CA VAL A 206 -3.94 10.18 5.57
C VAL A 206 -4.38 10.05 7.03
N ILE A 207 -5.06 11.08 7.53
CA ILE A 207 -5.66 11.10 8.86
C ILE A 207 -7.17 10.91 8.72
N VAL A 208 -7.69 9.87 9.35
CA VAL A 208 -9.13 9.59 9.47
C VAL A 208 -9.59 10.11 10.83
N SER A 209 -10.48 11.10 10.84
CA SER A 209 -11.07 11.63 12.07
C SER A 209 -12.45 11.00 12.29
N VAL A 210 -12.68 10.47 13.49
CA VAL A 210 -13.92 9.77 13.87
C VAL A 210 -14.52 10.46 15.10
N ALA A 211 -15.78 10.84 15.02
CA ALA A 211 -16.54 11.37 16.14
C ALA A 211 -17.35 10.25 16.79
N VAL A 212 -17.26 10.14 18.11
CA VAL A 212 -17.97 9.15 18.92
C VAL A 212 -18.70 9.87 20.03
N ARG A 213 -20.01 9.70 20.12
CA ARG A 213 -20.76 10.17 21.29
C ARG A 213 -20.44 9.30 22.51
N ASN A 214 -20.13 9.97 23.61
CA ASN A 214 -19.78 9.33 24.86
C ASN A 214 -21.06 9.00 25.63
N TYR A 215 -21.16 7.77 26.17
CA TYR A 215 -22.25 7.37 27.06
C TYR A 215 -21.74 7.14 28.48
N GLU A 216 -22.52 7.60 29.45
CA GLU A 216 -22.17 7.63 30.87
C GLU A 216 -21.86 6.26 31.46
N GLY A 217 -20.78 6.16 32.24
CA GLY A 217 -20.39 4.90 32.90
C GLY A 217 -20.12 3.73 31.96
N THR A 218 -19.96 3.97 30.65
CA THR A 218 -19.71 2.93 29.67
C THR A 218 -18.24 2.86 29.27
N GLU A 219 -17.81 1.64 28.94
CA GLU A 219 -16.60 1.40 28.16
C GLU A 219 -17.01 1.20 26.70
N GLN A 220 -16.45 2.03 25.83
CA GLN A 220 -16.71 2.00 24.39
C GLN A 220 -15.41 1.62 23.66
N ILE A 221 -15.42 0.46 23.00
CA ILE A 221 -14.31 0.03 22.13
C ILE A 221 -14.64 0.45 20.69
N VAL A 222 -13.81 1.33 20.14
CA VAL A 222 -13.93 1.85 18.78
C VAL A 222 -12.86 1.20 17.93
N THR A 223 -13.26 0.55 16.85
CA THR A 223 -12.33 -0.06 15.89
C THR A 223 -12.48 0.64 14.56
N LEU A 224 -11.37 1.14 14.01
CA LEU A 224 -11.27 1.50 12.60
C LEU A 224 -10.68 0.32 11.85
N GLU A 225 -11.36 -0.12 10.81
CA GLU A 225 -10.92 -1.14 9.86
C GLU A 225 -10.85 -0.52 8.46
N VAL A 226 -9.79 -0.81 7.72
CA VAL A 226 -9.59 -0.33 6.35
C VAL A 226 -9.90 -1.47 5.37
N ARG A 227 -10.91 -1.26 4.52
CA ARG A 227 -11.45 -2.27 3.59
C ARG A 227 -11.25 -1.87 2.13
N ASN A 228 -11.53 -2.82 1.23
CA ASN A 228 -11.54 -2.61 -0.22
C ASN A 228 -10.28 -1.89 -0.73
N GLN A 229 -9.15 -2.26 -0.13
CA GLN A 229 -7.88 -1.60 -0.36
C GLN A 229 -7.33 -1.96 -1.72
N ARG A 230 -6.77 -0.96 -2.39
CA ARG A 230 -6.25 -1.13 -3.73
C ARG A 230 -5.24 -0.06 -4.05
N GLU A 231 -4.10 -0.44 -4.60
CA GLU A 231 -3.26 0.50 -5.32
C GLU A 231 -3.92 0.84 -6.67
N GLU A 232 -4.05 2.12 -6.99
CA GLU A 232 -4.56 2.59 -8.27
C GLU A 232 -3.62 2.19 -9.42
N GLN A 233 -4.18 2.11 -10.64
CA GLN A 233 -3.52 1.67 -11.87
C GLN A 233 -3.06 0.20 -11.89
N THR A 234 -2.63 -0.33 -10.75
CA THR A 234 -2.01 -1.65 -10.61
C THR A 234 -3.04 -2.61 -10.01
N SER A 235 -3.93 -2.17 -9.15
CA SER A 235 -4.86 -3.08 -8.48
C SER A 235 -4.19 -4.20 -7.70
N LEU A 236 -2.99 -3.91 -7.18
CA LEU A 236 -2.42 -4.69 -6.09
C LEU A 236 -3.37 -4.58 -4.89
N GLY A 237 -3.71 -5.74 -4.34
CA GLY A 237 -4.48 -5.82 -3.10
C GLY A 237 -3.53 -5.77 -1.90
N ASP A 238 -4.11 -5.50 -0.74
CA ASP A 238 -3.39 -5.55 0.52
C ASP A 238 -2.75 -6.93 0.76
N VAL A 239 -1.49 -6.91 1.18
CA VAL A 239 -0.69 -8.10 1.50
C VAL A 239 -0.71 -8.46 2.99
N ASN A 240 -1.17 -7.59 3.89
CA ASN A 240 -1.10 -7.82 5.34
C ASN A 240 -2.34 -7.34 6.12
N ARG A 241 -3.44 -8.07 5.97
CA ARG A 241 -4.71 -7.73 6.60
C ARG A 241 -4.74 -7.61 8.13
N GLU A 242 -3.71 -8.06 8.83
CA GLU A 242 -3.66 -7.97 10.29
C GLU A 242 -3.41 -6.54 10.79
N ASN A 243 -2.83 -5.67 9.96
CA ASN A 243 -2.50 -4.29 10.32
C ASN A 243 -3.54 -3.25 9.79
N ASP A 244 -4.54 -3.73 9.05
CA ASP A 244 -5.68 -2.95 8.51
C ASP A 244 -6.64 -2.41 9.58
N LYS A 245 -6.46 -2.84 10.83
CA LYS A 245 -7.38 -2.56 11.94
C LYS A 245 -6.65 -1.96 13.11
N VAL A 246 -7.29 -0.98 13.73
CA VAL A 246 -6.80 -0.35 14.96
C VAL A 246 -7.96 -0.12 15.92
N THR A 247 -7.70 -0.39 17.19
CA THR A 247 -8.68 -0.24 18.28
C THR A 247 -8.29 0.88 19.22
N HIS A 248 -9.30 1.62 19.69
CA HIS A 248 -9.18 2.64 20.72
C HIS A 248 -10.27 2.45 21.78
N ARG A 249 -9.90 2.52 23.06
CA ARG A 249 -10.83 2.45 24.18
C ARG A 249 -11.22 3.83 24.66
N ILE A 250 -12.51 4.08 24.82
CA ILE A 250 -13.04 5.27 25.51
C ILE A 250 -13.66 4.79 26.82
N THR A 251 -13.20 5.37 27.93
CA THR A 251 -13.70 5.07 29.27
C THR A 251 -14.36 6.33 29.82
N VAL A 252 -15.69 6.31 29.94
CA VAL A 252 -16.46 7.45 30.44
C VAL A 252 -16.77 7.24 31.92
N MET A 253 -16.46 8.25 32.74
CA MET A 253 -16.71 8.17 34.19
C MET A 253 -18.20 7.97 34.49
N PRO A 254 -18.55 7.12 35.46
CA PRO A 254 -19.94 6.92 35.88
C PRO A 254 -20.46 8.15 36.65
N ILE A 255 -21.79 8.28 36.68
CA ILE A 255 -22.47 9.24 37.56
C ILE A 255 -22.38 8.74 39.00
N ILE A 256 -21.92 9.60 39.91
CA ILE A 256 -22.08 9.38 41.35
C ILE A 256 -23.45 9.94 41.73
N SER A 257 -24.38 9.07 42.11
CA SER A 257 -25.66 9.49 42.68
C SER A 257 -25.44 10.30 43.95
N ASP A 258 -26.32 11.26 44.25
CA ASP A 258 -26.25 12.07 45.46
C ASP A 258 -25.96 11.20 46.70
N LEU A 259 -25.04 11.67 47.53
CA LEU A 259 -24.77 11.07 48.84
C LEU A 259 -26.04 11.21 49.68
N GLU A 260 -26.77 10.12 49.89
CA GLU A 260 -27.82 10.08 50.91
C GLU A 260 -27.16 10.36 52.28
N GLU A 261 -27.62 11.41 52.97
CA GLU A 261 -27.24 11.63 54.37
C GLU A 261 -27.70 10.43 55.20
N LEU A 262 -26.73 9.70 55.79
CA LEU A 262 -26.97 8.64 56.77
C LEU A 262 -27.33 9.20 58.15
#